data_AF-A0A3B0A1V6-F1
#
_entry.id   AF-A0A3B0A1V6-F1
#
_cell.length_a   1.000
_cell.length_b   1.000
_cell.length_c   1.000
_cell.angle_alpha   90.00
_cell.angle_beta   90.00
_cell.angle_gamma   90.00
#
_symmetry.space_group_name_H-M   'P 1'
#
loop_
_entity.id
_entity.type
_entity.pdbx_description
1 polymer ?
#
loop_
_entity_poly.entity_id
_entity_poly.type
_entity_poly.pdbx_seq_one_letter_code
_entity_poly.pdbx_strand_id
1 'polypeptide(L)'
;MGLWAYALAQLTLLADRPAGLLAGAALGAAVLLASVLAARALALGVAPRGGARAAGLRARSRRRRVPRQVDPDAPGRPRPRAPGARPSAA
;
A
#
# COMPACT_ATOMS: atom_id res chain seq x y z
N MET A 1 16.84 53.23 13.01
CA MET A 1 17.66 52.33 13.87
C MET A 1 16.92 51.07 14.37
N GLY A 2 15.59 51.04 14.44
CA GLY A 2 14.85 49.91 15.02
C GLY A 2 14.79 48.60 14.20
N LEU A 3 14.87 48.66 12.87
CA LEU A 3 14.72 47.45 12.02
C LEU A 3 15.86 46.45 12.23
N TRP A 4 17.10 46.92 12.34
CA TRP A 4 18.26 46.07 12.58
C TRP A 4 18.25 45.48 13.99
N ALA A 5 17.84 46.26 15.00
CA ALA A 5 17.67 45.76 16.36
C ALA A 5 16.57 44.70 16.46
N TYR A 6 15.46 44.88 15.73
CA TYR A 6 14.39 43.89 15.63
C TYR A 6 14.83 42.61 14.93
N ALA A 7 15.56 42.72 13.81
CA ALA A 7 16.10 41.57 13.09
C ALA A 7 17.10 40.78 13.96
N LEU A 8 17.97 41.47 14.71
CA LEU A 8 18.90 40.85 15.65
C LEU A 8 18.18 40.13 16.79
N ALA A 9 17.13 40.74 17.36
CA ALA A 9 16.32 40.13 18.40
C ALA A 9 15.58 38.87 17.92
N GLN A 10 15.08 38.87 16.69
CA GLN A 10 14.46 37.69 16.09
C GLN A 10 15.49 36.58 15.83
N LEU A 11 16.70 36.95 15.40
CA LEU A 11 17.79 35.99 15.18
C LEU A 11 18.24 35.31 16.48
N THR A 12 18.37 36.06 17.58
CA THR A 12 18.71 35.48 18.89
C THR A 12 17.59 34.61 19.43
N LEU A 13 16.33 35.03 19.30
CA LEU A 13 15.17 34.23 19.72
C LEU A 13 15.10 32.88 18.96
N LEU A 14 15.47 32.90 17.68
CA LEU A 14 15.52 31.72 16.84
C LEU A 14 16.71 30.82 17.20
N ALA A 15 17.86 31.40 17.51
CA ALA A 15 19.06 30.69 17.98
C ALA A 15 18.83 30.00 19.35
N ASP A 16 18.03 30.61 20.23
CA ASP A 16 17.63 30.04 21.53
C ASP A 16 16.60 28.89 21.40
N ARG A 17 16.10 28.60 20.20
CA ARG A 17 15.17 27.49 19.92
C ARG A 17 15.79 26.47 18.96
N PRO A 18 16.90 25.80 19.36
CA PRO A 18 17.64 24.88 18.49
C PRO A 18 16.77 23.72 18.01
N ALA A 19 15.83 23.25 18.84
CA ALA A 19 14.92 22.16 18.48
C ALA A 19 13.99 22.52 17.31
N GLY A 20 13.52 23.78 17.22
CA GLY A 20 12.66 24.23 16.12
C GLY A 20 13.43 24.34 14.79
N LEU A 21 14.65 24.86 14.84
CA LEU A 21 15.56 24.91 13.70
C LEU A 21 15.92 23.51 13.19
N LEU A 22 16.26 22.59 14.09
CA LEU A 22 16.57 21.20 13.76
C LEU A 22 15.35 20.47 13.18
N ALA A 23 14.15 20.69 13.74
CA ALA A 23 12.92 20.10 13.22
C ALA A 23 12.60 20.61 11.81
N GLY A 24 12.75 21.91 11.55
CA GLY A 24 12.57 22.50 10.23
C GLY A 24 13.59 21.99 9.22
N ALA A 25 14.86 21.91 9.61
CA ALA A 25 15.93 21.35 8.79
C ALA A 25 15.70 19.86 8.48
N ALA A 26 15.29 19.07 9.48
CA ALA A 26 14.98 17.65 9.32
C ALA A 26 13.78 17.45 8.38
N LEU A 27 12.72 18.25 8.51
CA LEU A 27 11.57 18.22 7.61
C LEU A 27 11.99 18.59 6.17
N GLY A 28 12.78 19.66 6.00
CA GLY A 28 13.30 20.05 4.69
C GLY A 28 14.16 18.95 4.04
N ALA A 29 15.04 18.32 4.82
CA ALA A 29 15.85 17.20 4.37
C ALA A 29 14.99 15.98 3.99
N ALA A 30 13.95 15.67 4.77
CA ALA A 30 13.03 14.58 4.48
C ALA A 30 12.25 14.81 3.18
N VAL A 31 11.76 16.04 2.95
CA VAL A 31 11.07 16.42 1.71
C VAL A 31 12.00 16.35 0.51
N LEU A 32 13.24 16.85 0.64
CA LEU A 32 14.25 16.77 -0.42
C LEU A 32 14.59 15.31 -0.76
N LEU A 33 14.79 14.47 0.26
CA LEU A 33 15.06 13.05 0.06
C LEU A 33 13.90 12.35 -0.63
N ALA A 34 12.66 12.62 -0.20
CA ALA A 34 11.46 12.06 -0.81
C ALA A 34 11.31 12.48 -2.28
N SER A 35 11.58 13.74 -2.62
CA SER A 35 11.48 14.23 -4.00
C SER A 35 12.54 13.61 -4.91
N VAL A 36 13.78 13.48 -4.44
CA VAL A 36 14.85 12.77 -5.17
C VAL A 36 14.48 11.30 -5.40
N LEU A 37 13.93 10.64 -4.38
CA LEU A 37 13.53 9.24 -4.49
C LEU A 37 12.35 9.06 -5.46
N ALA A 38 11.38 9.96 -5.43
CA ALA A 38 10.25 9.97 -6.37
C ALA A 38 10.74 10.21 -7.81
N ALA A 39 11.60 11.20 -8.03
CA ALA A 39 12.18 11.48 -9.35
C ALA A 39 12.98 10.28 -9.87
N ARG A 40 13.78 9.63 -9.02
CA ARG A 40 14.49 8.40 -9.37
C ARG A 40 13.54 7.25 -9.70
N ALA A 41 12.46 7.07 -8.94
CA ALA A 41 11.48 6.01 -9.20
C ALA A 41 10.78 6.21 -10.56
N LEU A 42 10.46 7.46 -10.91
CA LEU A 42 9.92 7.82 -12.22
C LEU A 42 10.92 7.57 -13.34
N ALA A 43 12.17 8.01 -13.18
CA ALA A 43 13.24 7.83 -14.18
C ALA A 43 13.58 6.34 -14.42
N LEU A 44 13.54 5.52 -13.37
CA LEU A 44 13.81 4.09 -13.45
C LEU A 44 12.57 3.26 -13.87
N GLY A 45 11.44 3.90 -14.15
CA GLY A 45 10.21 3.20 -14.53
C GLY A 45 9.72 2.21 -13.47
N VAL A 46 10.01 2.47 -12.19
CA VAL A 46 9.58 1.62 -11.06
C VAL A 46 8.09 1.83 -10.86
N ALA A 47 7.29 1.20 -11.72
CA ALA A 47 5.85 1.20 -11.58
C ALA A 47 5.46 0.60 -10.21
N PRO A 48 4.44 1.15 -9.52
CA PRO A 48 4.00 0.60 -8.25
C PRO A 48 3.67 -0.88 -8.43
N ARG A 49 4.45 -1.74 -7.76
CA ARG A 49 4.36 -3.21 -7.89
C ARG A 49 2.96 -3.76 -7.57
N GLY A 50 2.12 -2.99 -6.88
CA GLY A 50 0.72 -3.32 -6.58
C GLY A 50 -0.16 -3.44 -7.83
N GLY A 51 -0.02 -2.52 -8.79
CA GLY A 51 -0.83 -2.53 -10.02
C GLY A 51 -0.52 -3.74 -10.91
N ALA A 52 0.77 -4.04 -11.10
CA ALA A 52 1.22 -5.19 -11.88
C ALA A 52 0.80 -6.52 -11.25
N ARG A 53 0.88 -6.66 -9.92
CA ARG A 53 0.41 -7.85 -9.20
C ARG A 53 -1.10 -8.02 -9.33
N ALA A 54 -1.88 -6.95 -9.18
CA ALA A 54 -3.34 -6.99 -9.34
C ALA A 54 -3.75 -7.35 -10.78
N ALA A 55 -3.06 -6.79 -11.78
CA ALA A 55 -3.28 -7.13 -13.19
C ALA A 55 -2.94 -8.60 -13.48
N GLY A 56 -1.82 -9.11 -12.94
CA GLY A 56 -1.44 -10.52 -13.05
C GLY A 56 -2.42 -11.46 -12.36
N LEU A 57 -2.98 -11.09 -11.21
CA LEU A 57 -4.05 -11.84 -10.54
C LEU A 57 -5.34 -11.85 -11.37
N ARG A 58 -5.76 -10.73 -11.96
CA ARG A 58 -6.92 -10.67 -12.87
C ARG A 58 -6.70 -11.48 -14.16
N ALA A 59 -5.50 -11.43 -14.73
CA ALA A 59 -5.17 -12.24 -15.90
C ALA A 59 -5.23 -13.74 -15.57
N ARG A 60 -4.71 -14.14 -14.39
CA ARG A 60 -4.77 -15.51 -13.91
C ARG A 60 -6.19 -15.96 -13.55
N SER A 61 -7.02 -15.12 -12.96
CA SER A 61 -8.42 -15.47 -12.67
C SER A 61 -9.26 -15.60 -13.94
N ARG A 62 -9.00 -14.80 -14.98
CA ARG A 62 -9.62 -14.96 -16.30
C ARG A 62 -9.15 -16.23 -17.02
N ARG A 63 -7.89 -16.63 -16.85
CA ARG A 63 -7.32 -17.85 -17.45
C ARG A 63 -7.68 -19.12 -16.69
N ARG A 64 -7.79 -19.08 -15.36
CA ARG A 64 -8.44 -20.14 -14.60
C ARG A 64 -9.91 -20.11 -15.00
N ARG A 65 -10.32 -21.00 -15.89
CA ARG A 65 -11.71 -21.45 -15.92
C ARG A 65 -11.97 -22.08 -14.56
N VAL A 66 -12.34 -21.25 -13.58
CA VAL A 66 -12.86 -21.71 -12.31
C VAL A 66 -13.99 -22.66 -12.70
N PRO A 67 -13.96 -23.94 -12.29
CA PRO A 67 -15.14 -24.76 -12.42
C PRO A 67 -16.25 -23.93 -11.80
N ARG A 68 -17.23 -23.50 -12.61
CA ARG A 68 -18.44 -22.90 -12.03
C ARG A 68 -18.85 -23.88 -10.93
N GLN A 69 -19.18 -23.39 -9.75
CA GLN A 69 -19.82 -24.22 -8.75
C GLN A 69 -21.05 -24.80 -9.46
N VAL A 70 -20.88 -26.02 -10.00
CA VAL A 70 -21.91 -26.71 -10.75
C VAL A 70 -22.88 -27.08 -9.68
N ASP A 71 -24.05 -26.46 -9.74
CA ASP A 71 -25.15 -26.75 -8.85
C ASP A 71 -25.25 -28.28 -8.69
N PRO A 72 -24.98 -28.81 -7.49
CA PRO A 72 -25.01 -30.25 -7.26
C PRO A 72 -26.41 -30.82 -7.53
N ASP A 73 -27.44 -29.99 -7.54
CA ASP A 73 -28.83 -30.35 -7.84
C ASP A 73 -29.24 -30.13 -9.30
N ALA A 74 -28.31 -29.74 -10.18
CA ALA A 74 -28.60 -29.54 -11.60
C ALA A 74 -29.20 -30.82 -12.24
N PRO A 75 -30.32 -30.70 -13.01
CA PRO A 75 -30.96 -31.83 -13.67
C PRO A 75 -29.98 -32.55 -14.60
N GLY A 76 -29.87 -33.87 -14.46
CA GLY A 76 -28.99 -34.71 -15.28
C GLY A 76 -27.69 -35.16 -14.62
N ARG A 77 -27.38 -34.71 -13.39
CA ARG A 77 -26.24 -35.25 -12.63
C ARG A 77 -26.67 -36.44 -11.77
N PRO A 78 -25.96 -37.59 -11.81
CA PRO A 78 -26.19 -38.66 -10.85
C PRO A 78 -25.98 -38.11 -9.44
N ARG A 79 -27.05 -38.04 -8.63
CA ARG A 79 -26.94 -37.64 -7.23
C ARG A 79 -26.08 -38.69 -6.52
N PRO A 80 -24.92 -38.33 -5.92
CA PRO A 80 -24.27 -39.21 -4.97
C PRO A 80 -25.32 -39.50 -3.89
N ARG A 81 -25.75 -40.77 -3.78
CA ARG A 81 -26.64 -41.16 -2.69
C ARG A 81 -25.90 -40.81 -1.41
N ALA A 82 -26.50 -39.95 -0.58
CA ALA A 82 -25.99 -39.68 0.75
C ALA A 82 -25.66 -41.03 1.42
N PRO A 83 -24.57 -41.14 2.18
CA PRO A 83 -24.29 -42.35 2.94
C PRO A 83 -25.58 -42.76 3.65
N GLY A 84 -26.11 -43.93 3.27
CA GLY A 84 -27.35 -44.42 3.87
C GLY A 84 -27.15 -44.52 5.37
N ALA A 85 -28.21 -44.30 6.14
CA ALA A 85 -28.25 -44.49 7.58
C ALA A 85 -27.98 -45.96 7.94
N ARG A 86 -26.74 -46.41 7.74
CA ARG A 86 -26.22 -47.60 8.39
C ARG A 86 -25.76 -47.11 9.76
N PRO A 87 -26.39 -47.56 10.86
CA PRO A 87 -25.85 -47.30 12.17
C PRO A 87 -24.39 -47.79 12.19
N SER A 88 -23.50 -46.96 12.74
CA SER A 88 -22.15 -47.38 13.09
C SER A 88 -22.28 -48.64 13.94
N ALA A 89 -21.70 -49.75 13.49
CA ALA A 89 -21.51 -50.91 14.36
C ALA A 89 -20.61 -50.44 15.51
N ALA A 90 -21.11 -50.61 16.73
CA ALA A 90 -20.36 -50.42 17.97
C ALA A 90 -19.40 -51.60 18.19
#